data_AF-A0A9W4KV49-F1
#
_entry.id   AF-A0A9W4KV49-F1
#
_cell.length_a   1.000
_cell.length_b   1.000
_cell.length_c   1.000
_cell.angle_alpha   90.00
_cell.angle_beta   90.00
_cell.angle_gamma   90.00
#
_symmetry.space_group_name_H-M   'P 1'
#
loop_
_entity.id
_entity.type
_entity.pdbx_description
1 polymer ?
#
loop_
_entity_poly.entity_id
_entity_poly.type
_entity_poly.pdbx_seq_one_letter_code
_entity_poly.pdbx_strand_id
1 'polypeptide(L)'
;MVENNLFKNGDWVQGKSRDGELIHGFVENVSDNREIVKVNVVESDNEKAVGKSIWIPSRWTEKLPDLEISNETHLLALIDLALLSKDETWFMELSGKLESIKIHPKINARKSEAFIPGNRIAKLDFK
;
A
#
# COMPACT_ATOMS: atom_id res chain seq x y z
N MET A 1 -6.14 -12.54 -14.52
CA MET A 1 -4.71 -12.85 -14.68
C MET A 1 -4.22 -13.18 -13.29
N VAL A 2 -3.82 -14.42 -13.02
CA VAL A 2 -3.43 -14.84 -11.67
C VAL A 2 -2.01 -14.33 -11.46
N GLU A 3 -1.87 -13.29 -10.65
CA GLU A 3 -0.57 -12.77 -10.27
C GLU A 3 0.17 -13.90 -9.55
N ASN A 4 1.29 -14.35 -10.15
CA ASN A 4 2.20 -15.28 -9.51
C ASN A 4 2.79 -14.57 -8.30
N ASN A 5 2.09 -14.60 -7.17
CA ASN A 5 2.50 -13.98 -5.92
C ASN A 5 3.76 -14.69 -5.41
N LEU A 6 4.90 -14.22 -5.90
CA LEU A 6 6.19 -14.54 -5.34
C LEU A 6 6.27 -13.87 -3.97
N PHE A 7 5.83 -14.58 -2.94
CA PHE A 7 6.07 -14.19 -1.57
C PHE A 7 7.57 -14.15 -1.30
N LYS A 8 8.02 -13.07 -0.66
CA LYS A 8 9.39 -12.93 -0.15
C LYS A 8 9.35 -12.87 1.38
N ASN A 9 10.45 -13.28 2.01
CA ASN A 9 10.61 -13.11 3.45
C ASN A 9 10.45 -11.62 3.81
N GLY A 10 9.61 -11.33 4.81
CA GLY A 10 9.27 -9.97 5.25
C GLY A 10 8.06 -9.36 4.55
N ASP A 11 7.49 -9.98 3.52
CA ASP A 11 6.25 -9.48 2.90
C ASP A 11 5.08 -9.60 3.89
N TRP A 12 4.27 -8.54 3.96
CA TRP A 12 3.01 -8.56 4.67
C TRP A 12 1.96 -9.31 3.88
N VAL A 13 1.27 -10.23 4.54
CA VAL A 13 0.28 -11.10 3.93
C VAL A 13 -0.95 -11.21 4.81
N GLN A 14 -2.09 -11.34 4.15
CA GLN A 14 -3.34 -11.78 4.77
C GLN A 14 -3.61 -13.21 4.31
N GLY A 15 -4.09 -14.06 5.20
CA GLY A 15 -4.41 -15.43 4.85
C GLY A 15 -5.55 -15.99 5.67
N LYS A 16 -6.01 -17.17 5.26
CA LYS A 16 -7.02 -17.93 6.01
C LYS A 16 -6.44 -19.22 6.54
N SER A 17 -6.71 -19.49 7.81
CA SER A 17 -6.44 -20.77 8.45
C SER A 17 -7.32 -21.87 7.84
N ARG A 18 -6.96 -23.13 8.10
CA ARG A 18 -7.78 -24.29 7.71
C ARG A 18 -9.17 -24.25 8.34
N ASP A 19 -9.28 -23.66 9.52
CA ASP A 19 -10.54 -23.49 10.25
C ASP A 19 -11.34 -22.25 9.81
N GLY A 20 -10.85 -21.51 8.79
CA GLY A 20 -11.52 -20.34 8.22
C GLY A 20 -11.20 -19.02 8.92
N GLU A 21 -10.32 -19.03 9.92
CA GLU A 21 -9.88 -17.86 10.67
C GLU A 21 -9.09 -16.90 9.77
N LEU A 22 -9.36 -15.60 9.87
CA LEU A 22 -8.57 -14.59 9.17
C LEU A 22 -7.29 -14.31 9.95
N ILE A 23 -6.18 -14.25 9.23
CA ILE A 23 -4.84 -14.12 9.81
C ILE A 23 -4.08 -13.03 9.05
N HIS A 24 -3.55 -12.07 9.80
CA HIS A 24 -2.63 -11.05 9.30
C HIS A 24 -1.24 -11.29 9.88
N GLY A 25 -0.23 -11.21 9.03
CA GLY A 25 1.13 -11.47 9.44
C GLY A 25 2.16 -11.16 8.37
N PHE A 26 3.40 -11.51 8.65
CA PHE A 26 4.50 -11.38 7.71
C PHE A 26 5.09 -12.75 7.37
N VAL A 27 5.62 -12.88 6.15
CA VAL A 27 6.23 -14.11 5.67
C VAL A 27 7.58 -14.30 6.35
N GLU A 28 7.69 -15.34 7.18
CA GLU A 28 8.95 -15.74 7.82
C GLU A 28 9.77 -16.61 6.86
N ASN A 29 9.12 -17.53 6.14
CA ASN A 29 9.76 -18.46 5.23
C ASN A 29 8.81 -18.93 4.12
N VAL A 30 9.34 -19.32 2.96
CA VAL A 30 8.58 -19.88 1.84
C VAL A 30 9.19 -21.24 1.51
N SER A 31 8.36 -22.28 1.39
CA SER A 31 8.86 -23.60 1.01
C SER A 31 9.45 -23.61 -0.41
N ASP A 32 10.36 -24.55 -0.68
CA ASP A 32 11.05 -24.66 -1.97
C ASP A 32 10.09 -24.80 -3.16
N ASN A 33 8.96 -25.47 -2.95
CA ASN A 33 7.88 -25.64 -3.94
C ASN A 33 6.93 -24.43 -4.03
N ARG A 34 7.06 -23.42 -3.14
CA ARG A 34 6.20 -22.22 -3.06
C ARG A 34 4.70 -22.50 -2.93
N GLU A 35 4.33 -23.71 -2.54
CA GLU A 35 2.92 -24.11 -2.36
C GLU A 35 2.40 -23.73 -0.96
N ILE A 36 3.30 -23.61 0.00
CA ILE A 36 3.01 -23.21 1.37
C ILE A 36 3.98 -22.12 1.81
N VAL A 37 3.47 -21.23 2.66
CA VAL A 37 4.19 -20.08 3.18
C VAL A 37 4.11 -20.13 4.70
N LYS A 38 5.26 -19.97 5.37
CA LYS A 38 5.34 -19.82 6.82
C LYS A 38 5.11 -18.36 7.15
N VAL A 39 4.01 -18.08 7.83
CA VAL A 39 3.59 -16.73 8.21
C VAL A 39 3.67 -16.62 9.73
N ASN A 40 4.32 -15.57 10.22
CA ASN A 40 4.28 -15.18 11.62
C ASN A 40 3.04 -14.33 11.85
N VAL A 41 2.13 -14.80 12.71
CA VAL A 41 0.85 -14.16 12.95
C VAL A 41 1.00 -12.97 13.88
N VAL A 42 0.67 -11.79 13.38
CA VAL A 42 0.64 -10.55 14.16
C VAL A 42 -0.76 -10.30 14.72
N GLU A 43 -1.80 -10.62 13.93
CA GLU A 43 -3.20 -10.47 14.32
C GLU A 43 -4.03 -11.61 13.71
N SER A 44 -5.02 -12.10 14.46
CA SER A 44 -5.92 -13.16 14.01
C SER A 44 -7.23 -13.10 14.78
N ASP A 45 -8.32 -13.49 14.12
CA ASP A 45 -9.62 -13.69 14.77
C ASP A 45 -9.56 -14.75 15.90
N ASN A 46 -8.56 -15.65 15.83
CA ASN A 46 -8.24 -16.55 16.93
C ASN A 46 -7.01 -16.07 17.69
N GLU A 47 -7.25 -15.55 18.90
CA GLU A 47 -6.20 -15.08 19.81
C GLU A 47 -5.13 -16.13 20.11
N LYS A 48 -5.45 -17.43 20.00
CA LYS A 48 -4.47 -18.51 20.20
C LYS A 48 -3.45 -18.62 19.08
N ALA A 49 -3.74 -18.06 17.90
CA ALA A 49 -2.85 -18.09 16.74
C ALA A 49 -1.86 -16.92 16.75
N VAL A 50 -2.18 -15.83 17.46
CA VAL A 50 -1.34 -14.62 17.55
C VAL A 50 0.03 -14.95 18.17
N GLY A 51 1.09 -14.44 17.54
CA GLY A 51 2.49 -14.66 17.94
C GLY A 51 3.06 -16.02 17.56
N LYS A 52 2.32 -16.88 16.84
CA LYS A 52 2.81 -18.17 16.36
C LYS A 52 3.17 -18.10 14.88
N SER A 53 4.10 -18.96 14.46
CA SER A 53 4.38 -19.17 13.04
C SER A 53 3.60 -20.36 12.53
N ILE A 54 2.77 -20.15 11.52
CA ILE A 54 1.91 -21.18 10.92
C ILE A 54 2.19 -21.34 9.43
N TRP A 55 1.95 -22.54 8.91
CA TRP A 55 2.05 -22.83 7.48
C TRP A 55 0.69 -22.67 6.83
N ILE A 56 0.59 -21.74 5.87
CA ILE A 56 -0.62 -21.46 5.12
C ILE A 56 -0.37 -21.79 3.64
N PRO A 57 -1.29 -22.50 2.96
CA PRO A 57 -1.20 -22.68 1.50
C PRO A 57 -1.16 -21.34 0.79
N SER A 58 -0.23 -21.16 -0.15
CA SER A 58 -0.06 -19.92 -0.91
C SER A 58 -1.33 -19.50 -1.66
N ARG A 59 -2.21 -20.45 -2.00
CA ARG A 59 -3.52 -20.22 -2.61
C ARG A 59 -4.53 -19.49 -1.71
N TRP A 60 -4.32 -19.54 -0.40
CA TRP A 60 -5.17 -18.90 0.61
C TRP A 60 -4.49 -17.70 1.25
N THR A 61 -3.33 -17.32 0.70
CA THR A 61 -2.53 -16.19 1.15
C THR A 61 -2.55 -15.14 0.06
N GLU A 62 -2.85 -13.91 0.43
CA GLU A 62 -2.80 -12.75 -0.45
C GLU A 62 -1.77 -11.78 0.10
N LYS A 63 -0.92 -11.25 -0.78
CA LYS A 63 0.02 -10.20 -0.40
C LYS A 63 -0.76 -8.91 -0.16
N LEU A 64 -0.51 -8.30 1.00
CA LEU A 64 -1.07 -6.98 1.28
C LEU A 64 -0.35 -5.94 0.42
N PRO A 65 -1.07 -4.96 -0.14
CA PRO A 65 -0.46 -3.93 -0.96
C PRO A 65 0.59 -3.19 -0.14
N ASP A 66 1.74 -2.93 -0.76
CA ASP A 66 2.76 -2.10 -0.15
C ASP A 66 2.13 -0.73 0.18
N LEU A 67 2.38 -0.24 1.39
CA LEU A 67 1.79 1.01 1.84
C LEU A 67 2.31 2.17 0.98
N GLU A 68 1.54 2.58 -0.03
CA GLU A 68 1.79 3.80 -0.77
C GLU A 68 1.46 5.01 0.12
N ILE A 69 2.47 5.49 0.84
CA ILE A 69 2.36 6.73 1.62
C ILE A 69 2.29 7.91 0.64
N SER A 70 1.08 8.19 0.15
CA SER A 70 0.77 9.28 -0.78
C SER A 70 0.11 10.47 -0.09
N ASN A 71 -0.39 10.29 1.13
CA ASN A 71 -1.11 11.31 1.89
C ASN A 71 -0.20 11.93 2.97
N GLU A 72 -0.15 13.26 3.03
CA GLU A 72 0.62 14.02 4.03
C GLU A 72 0.23 13.62 5.46
N THR A 73 -1.07 13.43 5.71
CA THR A 73 -1.58 13.05 7.03
C THR A 73 -1.08 11.67 7.48
N HIS A 74 -0.97 10.70 6.57
CA HIS A 74 -0.43 9.38 6.90
C HIS A 74 1.06 9.48 7.23
N LEU A 75 1.78 10.34 6.53
CA LEU A 75 3.20 10.54 6.76
C LEU A 75 3.47 11.22 8.11
N LEU A 76 2.66 12.23 8.48
CA LEU A 76 2.74 12.87 9.80
C LEU A 76 2.46 11.88 10.94
N ALA A 77 1.43 11.03 10.80
CA ALA A 77 1.14 9.99 11.80
C ALA A 77 2.31 9.01 11.97
N LEU A 78 3.00 8.64 10.88
CA LEU A 78 4.20 7.80 10.95
C LEU A 78 5.39 8.52 11.59
N ILE A 79 5.54 9.83 11.35
CA ILE A 79 6.56 10.65 12.01
C ILE A 79 6.35 10.68 13.53
N ASP A 80 5.11 10.87 13.97
CA ASP A 80 4.78 10.83 15.41
C ASP A 80 5.10 9.45 16.01
N LEU A 81 4.81 8.36 15.29
CA LEU A 81 5.19 7.00 15.69
C LEU A 81 6.72 6.81 15.78
N ALA A 82 7.48 7.39 14.86
CA ALA A 82 8.95 7.34 14.89
C ALA A 82 9.51 8.08 16.11
N LEU A 83 8.95 9.24 16.42
CA LEU A 83 9.30 10.02 17.62
C LEU A 83 8.98 9.25 18.91
N LEU A 84 7.82 8.59 18.98
CA LEU A 84 7.45 7.74 20.12
C LEU A 84 8.40 6.55 20.28
N SER A 85 8.83 5.96 19.16
CA SER A 85 9.76 4.81 19.13
C SER A 85 11.22 5.22 19.32
N LYS A 86 11.52 6.53 19.30
CA LYS A 86 12.87 7.12 19.34
C LYS A 86 13.79 6.64 18.21
N ASP A 87 13.22 6.36 17.04
CA ASP A 87 13.97 5.96 15.87
C ASP A 87 14.31 7.19 15.02
N GLU A 88 15.53 7.70 15.21
CA GLU A 88 16.03 8.88 14.48
C GLU A 88 16.19 8.62 12.99
N THR A 89 16.58 7.40 12.60
CA THR A 89 16.82 7.07 11.19
C THR A 89 15.50 7.07 10.44
N TRP A 90 14.50 6.41 11.01
CA TRP A 90 13.16 6.35 10.44
C TRP A 90 12.48 7.72 10.42
N PHE A 91 12.66 8.55 11.47
CA PHE A 91 12.16 9.93 11.49
C PHE A 91 12.75 10.78 10.35
N MET A 92 14.07 10.70 10.12
CA MET A 92 14.74 11.48 9.09
C MET A 92 14.28 11.08 7.68
N GLU A 93 14.09 9.77 7.42
CA GLU A 93 13.56 9.27 6.15
C GLU A 93 12.14 9.77 5.88
N LEU A 94 11.24 9.66 6.87
CA LEU A 94 9.84 10.10 6.74
C LEU A 94 9.74 11.62 6.57
N SER A 95 10.55 12.38 7.31
CA SER A 95 10.60 13.84 7.19
C SER A 95 11.13 14.29 5.82
N GLY A 96 12.16 13.63 5.29
CA GLY A 96 12.64 13.90 3.93
C GLY A 96 11.59 13.59 2.84
N LYS A 97 10.80 12.53 3.04
CA LYS A 97 9.66 12.21 2.16
C LYS A 97 8.56 13.27 2.25
N LEU A 98 8.35 13.87 3.42
CA LEU A 98 7.35 14.92 3.65
C LEU A 98 7.74 16.20 2.91
N GLU A 99 9.00 16.59 3.00
CA GLU A 99 9.54 17.73 2.25
C GLU A 99 9.40 17.51 0.74
N SER A 100 9.63 16.29 0.26
CA SER A 100 9.46 15.96 -1.17
C SER A 100 8.01 16.10 -1.67
N ILE A 101 7.03 15.80 -0.80
CA ILE A 101 5.59 15.97 -1.11
C ILE A 101 5.20 17.45 -1.04
N LYS A 102 5.73 18.22 -0.07
CA LYS A 102 5.47 19.67 0.04
C LYS A 102 6.10 20.48 -1.09
N ILE A 103 7.26 20.07 -1.61
CA ILE A 103 7.97 20.76 -2.70
C ILE A 103 7.33 20.44 -4.07
N HIS A 104 6.67 19.29 -4.21
CA HIS A 104 5.81 18.99 -5.37
C HIS A 104 4.33 19.00 -4.96
N PRO A 105 3.73 20.18 -4.71
CA PRO A 105 2.29 20.26 -4.81
C PRO A 105 1.97 19.91 -6.25
N LYS A 106 1.30 18.77 -6.48
CA LYS A 106 0.86 18.35 -7.81
C LYS A 106 0.29 19.57 -8.52
N ILE A 107 1.02 20.07 -9.52
CA ILE A 107 0.54 21.05 -10.48
C ILE A 107 -0.52 20.29 -11.28
N ASN A 108 -1.71 20.13 -10.71
CA ASN A 108 -2.91 19.81 -11.45
C ASN A 108 -3.26 21.07 -12.25
N ALA A 109 -2.43 21.35 -13.26
CA ALA A 109 -2.83 22.16 -14.39
C ALA A 109 -4.00 21.43 -15.03
N ARG A 110 -5.21 21.81 -14.66
CA ARG A 110 -6.38 21.63 -15.53
C ARG A 110 -6.10 22.42 -16.81
N LYS A 111 -5.40 21.79 -17.76
CA LYS A 111 -5.40 22.16 -19.17
C LYS A 111 -5.90 20.95 -19.94
N SER A 112 -7.19 20.67 -19.81
CA SER A 112 -7.95 20.01 -20.85
C SER A 112 -8.79 21.08 -21.55
N GLU A 113 -8.48 21.30 -22.82
CA GLU A 113 -9.29 21.93 -23.86
C GLU A 113 -10.18 23.14 -23.52
N ALA A 114 -9.70 24.33 -23.88
CA ALA A 114 -10.51 25.28 -24.65
C ALA A 114 -9.60 26.09 -25.57
N PHE A 115 -8.80 25.40 -26.41
CA PHE A 115 -8.31 26.01 -27.64
C PHE A 115 -9.50 26.02 -28.60
N ILE A 116 -10.30 27.09 -28.55
CA ILE A 116 -11.23 27.41 -29.64
C ILE A 116 -10.41 28.24 -30.62
N PRO A 117 -9.92 27.70 -31.76
CA PRO A 117 -9.50 28.57 -32.84
C PRO A 117 -10.77 29.25 -33.36
N GLY A 118 -10.88 30.54 -33.09
CA GLY A 118 -11.85 31.40 -33.75
C GLY A 118 -11.66 31.32 -35.26
N ASN A 119 -12.68 30.82 -35.96
CA ASN A 119 -13.34 31.52 -37.07
C ASN A 119 -14.34 30.59 -37.76
N ARG A 120 -15.64 30.82 -37.53
CA ARG A 120 -16.68 30.54 -38.52
C ARG A 120 -17.58 31.77 -38.64
N ILE A 121 -17.29 32.51 -39.70
CA ILE A 121 -18.10 33.58 -40.25
C ILE A 121 -19.47 32.99 -40.56
N ALA A 122 -20.52 33.49 -39.93
CA ALA A 122 -21.88 33.47 -40.48
C ALA A 122 -22.61 34.69 -39.90
N LYS A 123 -22.60 35.77 -40.67
CA LYS A 123 -23.61 36.82 -40.56
C LYS A 123 -24.97 36.16 -40.79
N LEU A 124 -25.89 36.27 -39.85
CA LEU A 124 -27.32 36.25 -40.17
C LEU A 124 -28.01 37.33 -39.34
N ASP A 125 -28.28 38.41 -40.07
CA ASP A 125 -29.16 39.50 -39.73
C ASP A 125 -30.58 38.96 -39.54
N PHE A 126 -31.23 39.31 -38.43
CA PHE A 126 -32.68 39.28 -38.34
C PHE A 126 -33.17 40.52 -37.59
N LYS A 127 -33.76 41.44 -38.34
CA LYS A 127 -34.69 42.47 -37.89
C LYS A 127 -36.07 42.10 -38.39
#